data_AF-A0A7C5TW94-F1
#
_entry.id   AF-A0A7C5TW94-F1
#
_cell.length_a   1.000
_cell.length_b   1.000
_cell.length_c   1.000
_cell.angle_alpha   90.00
_cell.angle_beta   90.00
_cell.angle_gamma   90.00
#
_symmetry.space_group_name_H-M   'P 1'
#
loop_
_entity.id
_entity.type
_entity.pdbx_description
1 polymer ?
#
loop_
_entity_poly.entity_id
_entity_poly.type
_entity_poly.pdbx_seq_one_letter_code
_entity_poly.pdbx_strand_id
1 'polypeptide(L)' 'FPELYGDRPGVIFGCGLIKINDLIYWIGGVSDFAIGIYVAELDKIFENMREIKRE' A
#
# COMPACT_ATOMS: atom_id res chain seq x y z
N PHE A 1 -9.31 3.02 -13.77
CA PHE A 1 -8.11 2.82 -12.93
C PHE A 1 -7.61 1.41 -13.16
N PRO A 2 -6.30 1.17 -13.37
CA PRO A 2 -5.73 -0.17 -13.54
C PRO A 2 -6.16 -1.15 -12.44
N GLU A 3 -6.41 -0.63 -11.23
CA GLU A 3 -6.90 -1.37 -10.07
C GLU A 3 -8.28 -2.03 -10.23
N LEU A 4 -9.05 -1.67 -11.27
CA LEU A 4 -10.36 -2.24 -11.56
C LEU A 4 -10.33 -3.28 -12.69
N TYR A 5 -9.15 -3.60 -13.21
CA TYR A 5 -8.97 -4.54 -14.32
C TYR A 5 -7.81 -5.50 -14.01
N GLY A 6 -7.97 -6.77 -14.36
CA GLY A 6 -6.99 -7.82 -14.10
C GLY A 6 -7.68 -9.14 -13.81
N ASP A 7 -6.91 -10.15 -13.42
CA ASP A 7 -7.42 -11.49 -13.08
C ASP A 7 -8.35 -11.44 -11.87
N ARG A 8 -8.11 -10.49 -10.96
CA ARG A 8 -8.93 -10.26 -9.77
C ARG A 8 -9.23 -8.77 -9.54
N PRO A 9 -10.18 -8.18 -10.28
CA PRO A 9 -10.49 -6.75 -10.22
C PRO A 9 -10.74 -6.22 -8.80
N GLY A 10 -10.18 -5.05 -8.48
CA GLY A 10 -10.37 -4.35 -7.21
C GLY A 10 -9.46 -4.83 -6.06
N VAL A 11 -8.63 -5.84 -6.29
CA VAL A 11 -7.69 -6.32 -5.26
C VAL A 11 -6.46 -5.43 -5.21
N ILE A 12 -6.14 -4.97 -4.01
CA ILE A 12 -4.87 -4.33 -3.66
C ILE A 12 -4.31 -5.08 -2.46
N PHE A 13 -3.08 -5.56 -2.57
CA PHE A 13 -2.45 -6.33 -1.49
C PHE A 13 -0.99 -5.94 -1.31
N GLY A 14 -0.61 -5.66 -0.07
CA GLY A 14 0.75 -5.22 0.29
C GLY A 14 1.69 -6.37 0.59
N CYS A 15 2.83 -6.44 -0.11
CA CYS A 15 3.83 -7.48 0.09
C CYS A 15 5.08 -6.95 0.81
N GLY A 16 5.44 -5.68 0.62
CA GLY A 16 6.66 -5.12 1.17
C GLY A 16 6.58 -3.63 1.43
N LEU A 17 7.37 -3.19 2.41
CA LEU A 17 7.58 -1.78 2.73
C LEU A 17 9.09 -1.51 2.72
N ILE A 18 9.50 -0.43 2.07
CA ILE A 18 10.87 0.06 2.07
C ILE A 18 10.88 1.49 2.62
N LYS A 19 11.71 1.75 3.63
CA LYS A 19 11.95 3.09 4.16
C LYS A 19 13.21 3.69 3.54
N ILE A 20 13.07 4.87 2.95
CA ILE A 20 14.20 5.69 2.47
C ILE A 20 13.99 7.11 3.01
N ASN A 21 14.87 7.55 3.92
CA ASN A 21 14.69 8.81 4.66
C ASN A 21 13.28 8.84 5.30
N ASP A 22 12.51 9.90 5.05
CA ASP A 22 11.14 10.07 5.57
C ASP A 22 10.06 9.62 4.59
N LEU A 23 10.45 8.86 3.55
CA LEU A 23 9.51 8.24 2.61
C LEU A 23 9.39 6.75 2.87
N ILE A 24 8.15 6.26 2.79
CA ILE A 24 7.81 4.85 2.77
C ILE A 24 7.31 4.50 1.38
N TYR A 25 7.95 3.50 0.77
CA TYR A 25 7.52 2.87 -0.47
C TYR A 25 6.77 1.59 -0.11
N TRP A 26 5.53 1.48 -0.58
CA TRP A 26 4.71 0.28 -0.44
C TRP A 26 4.62 -0.44 -1.78
N ILE A 27 5.06 -1.70 -1.77
CA ILE A 27 5.12 -2.55 -2.96
C ILE A 27 4.07 -3.65 -2.79
N GLY A 28 3.15 -3.74 -3.74
CA GLY A 28 2.00 -4.62 -3.64
C GLY A 28 1.43 -5.04 -4.98
N GLY A 29 0.61 -6.10 -4.96
CA GLY A 29 -0.12 -6.57 -6.12
C GLY A 29 -1.34 -5.70 -6.41
N VAL A 30 -1.62 -5.51 -7.70
CA VAL A 30 -2.80 -4.82 -8.23
C VAL A 30 -3.57 -5.78 -9.13
N SER A 31 -4.79 -6.11 -8.72
CA SER A 31 -5.74 -6.99 -9.43
C SER A 31 -5.19 -8.33 -9.90
N ASP A 32 -4.23 -8.91 -9.18
CA ASP A 32 -3.47 -10.12 -9.54
C ASP A 32 -2.87 -10.06 -10.96
N PHE A 33 -2.58 -8.85 -11.45
CA PHE A 33 -2.11 -8.61 -12.82
C PHE A 33 -0.80 -7.81 -12.87
N ALA A 34 -0.61 -6.87 -11.95
CA ALA A 34 0.54 -5.97 -11.93
C ALA A 34 1.09 -5.77 -10.52
N ILE A 35 2.28 -5.16 -10.44
CA ILE A 35 2.88 -4.69 -9.20
C ILE A 35 2.78 -3.17 -9.15
N GLY A 36 2.16 -2.64 -8.09
CA GLY A 36 2.08 -1.23 -7.77
C GLY A 36 3.20 -0.81 -6.80
N ILE A 37 3.73 0.39 -7.02
CA ILE A 37 4.67 1.05 -6.11
C ILE A 37 4.03 2.37 -5.70
N TYR A 38 3.69 2.47 -4.42
CA TYR A 38 3.08 3.65 -3.81
C TYR A 38 4.08 4.31 -2.87
N VAL A 39 4.07 5.64 -2.77
CA VAL A 39 5.00 6.38 -1.90
C VAL A 39 4.23 7.36 -1.03
N ALA A 40 4.61 7.46 0.24
CA ALA A 40 4.06 8.42 1.17
C ALA A 40 5.11 8.88 2.18
N GLU A 41 4.93 10.09 2.71
CA GLU A 41 5.72 10.61 3.82
C GLU A 41 5.34 9.91 5.12
N LEU A 42 6.34 9.58 5.94
CA LEU A 42 6.16 8.84 7.18
C LEU A 42 5.23 9.55 8.17
N ASP A 43 5.36 10.86 8.29
CA ASP A 43 4.52 11.67 9.19
C ASP A 43 3.04 11.62 8.78
N LYS A 44 2.76 11.72 7.47
CA LYS A 44 1.39 11.57 6.93
C LYS A 44 0.81 10.19 7.20
N ILE A 45 1.63 9.13 7.16
CA ILE A 45 1.18 7.79 7.51
C ILE A 45 0.76 7.75 8.98
N PHE A 46 1.60 8.27 9.88
CA PHE A 46 1.29 8.28 11.31
C PHE A 46 0.10 9.15 11.68
N GLU A 47 -0.09 10.31 11.04
CA GLU A 47 -1.27 11.16 11.22
C GLU A 47 -2.59 10.45 10.92
N ASN A 48 -2.57 9.50 9.97
CA ASN A 48 -3.76 8.76 9.55
C ASN A 48 -3.90 7.37 10.22
N MET A 49 -2.87 6.94 10.96
CA MET A 49 -2.90 5.68 11.70
C MET A 49 -3.84 5.79 12.90
N ARG A 50 -4.60 4.72 13.14
CA ARG A 50 -5.48 4.60 14.30
C ARG A 50 -4.94 3.53 15.22
N GLU A 51 -4.94 3.82 16.51
CA GLU A 51 -4.61 2.82 17.52
C GLU A 51 -5.76 1.81 17.61
N ILE A 52 -5.46 0.55 17.32
CA ILE A 52 -6.41 -0.55 17.47
C ILE A 52 -6.02 -1.30 18.75
N LYS A 53 -6.89 -1.30 19.76
CA LYS A 53 -6.73 -2.20 20.91
C LYS A 53 -7.13 -3.61 20.48
N ARG A 54 -6.27 -4.61 20.75
CA ARG A 54 -6.66 -6.02 20.62
C ARG A 54 -7.50 -6.39 21.84
N GLU A 55 -8.72 -6.88 21.58
CA GLU A 55 -9.57 -7.57 22.56
C GLU A 55 -9.11 -9.01 22.77
#